data_AF-A0A847ZD66-F1
#
_entry.id   AF-A0A847ZD66-F1
#
_cell.length_a   1.000
_cell.length_b   1.000
_cell.length_c   1.000
_cell.angle_alpha   90.00
_cell.angle_beta   90.00
_cell.angle_gamma   90.00
#
_symmetry.space_group_name_H-M   'P 1'
#
loop_
_entity.id
_entity.type
_entity.pdbx_description
1 polymer ?
#
loop_
_entity_poly.entity_id
_entity_poly.type
_entity_poly.pdbx_seq_one_letter_code
_entity_poly.pdbx_strand_id
1 'polypeptide(L)'
;MAGLLSPYDAFNLVTAMKKAVKVPIHLHTHYTSGMGSMTYLKAIEAGVDIIDTCLAPYALRTSMPAIEPIVAALQGSDRDTGINLYRLLEMSEHLEKIAPKYQHLLADQRLSIIDNGVLAHQIPGGMISNLTGQLKEMKALDRLGEIYKEVVQTRKDMGYPPLVTPSSQIIGSQAVLNVLFGRYVRISNQLKDLVLGLYGRTPVPIDPELTAKILKNYKRGQTPITGRPADHLPPEMEEAKKTIGDLARTDEDLLGWILFPQTMEKYLRAKYGIDAPA
;
A
#
# COMPACT_ATOMS: atom_id res chain seq x y z
N MET A 1 -4.21 -5.23 -3.14
CA MET A 1 -3.84 -4.38 -1.98
C MET A 1 -4.91 -4.29 -0.88
N ALA A 2 -6.14 -3.77 -1.10
CA ALA A 2 -7.11 -3.62 0.00
C ALA A 2 -8.00 -4.85 0.27
N GLY A 3 -7.93 -5.89 -0.57
CA GLY A 3 -8.78 -7.09 -0.45
C GLY A 3 -10.24 -6.84 -0.84
N LEU A 4 -10.49 -5.92 -1.77
CA LEU A 4 -11.85 -5.47 -2.14
C LEU A 4 -12.49 -6.26 -3.30
N LEU A 5 -11.69 -7.01 -4.05
CA LEU A 5 -12.18 -7.72 -5.23
C LEU A 5 -13.13 -8.83 -4.79
N SER A 6 -14.41 -8.69 -5.12
CA SER A 6 -15.41 -9.72 -4.83
C SER A 6 -15.19 -10.95 -5.73
N PRO A 7 -15.63 -12.15 -5.32
CA PRO A 7 -15.40 -13.36 -6.12
C PRO A 7 -16.02 -13.31 -7.51
N TYR A 8 -17.26 -12.81 -7.64
CA TYR A 8 -17.92 -12.73 -8.94
C TYR A 8 -17.30 -11.65 -9.83
N ASP A 9 -16.84 -10.54 -9.26
CA ASP A 9 -16.08 -9.54 -10.01
C ASP A 9 -14.77 -10.10 -10.52
N ALA A 10 -14.08 -10.93 -9.72
CA ALA A 10 -12.85 -11.60 -10.16
C ALA A 10 -13.08 -12.51 -11.36
N PHE A 11 -14.14 -13.33 -11.32
CA PHE A 11 -14.50 -14.19 -12.44
C PHE A 11 -14.75 -13.37 -13.71
N ASN A 12 -15.58 -12.33 -13.61
CA ASN A 12 -15.95 -11.47 -14.74
C ASN A 12 -14.73 -10.72 -15.30
N LEU A 13 -13.92 -10.13 -14.42
CA LEU A 13 -12.73 -9.37 -14.78
C LEU A 13 -11.69 -10.25 -15.47
N VAL A 14 -11.33 -11.39 -14.87
CA VAL A 14 -10.34 -12.31 -15.44
C VAL A 14 -10.83 -12.86 -16.77
N THR A 15 -12.10 -13.24 -16.88
CA THR A 15 -12.69 -13.69 -18.16
C THR A 15 -12.57 -12.63 -19.25
N ALA A 16 -12.91 -11.37 -18.91
CA ALA A 16 -12.80 -10.26 -19.85
C ALA A 16 -11.34 -9.99 -20.25
N MET A 17 -10.41 -10.04 -19.29
CA MET A 17 -8.99 -9.84 -19.54
C MET A 17 -8.40 -10.95 -20.41
N LYS A 18 -8.72 -12.24 -20.17
CA LYS A 18 -8.24 -13.36 -21.00
C LYS A 18 -8.72 -13.27 -22.45
N LYS A 19 -9.85 -12.60 -22.71
CA LYS A 19 -10.33 -12.29 -24.07
C LYS A 19 -9.60 -11.10 -24.68
N ALA A 20 -9.23 -10.10 -23.88
CA ALA A 20 -8.65 -8.84 -24.35
C ALA A 20 -7.14 -8.90 -24.54
N VAL A 21 -6.42 -9.70 -23.72
CA VAL A 21 -4.95 -9.77 -23.74
C VAL A 21 -4.46 -11.20 -23.78
N LYS A 22 -3.28 -11.40 -24.40
CA LYS A 22 -2.62 -12.71 -24.52
C LYS A 22 -1.57 -12.99 -23.44
N VAL A 23 -1.12 -11.96 -22.74
CA VAL A 23 -0.10 -12.10 -21.68
C VAL A 23 -0.70 -12.82 -20.47
N PRO A 24 0.12 -13.54 -19.67
CA PRO A 24 -0.34 -14.15 -18.43
C PRO A 24 -0.94 -13.12 -17.46
N ILE A 25 -2.02 -13.49 -16.78
CA ILE A 25 -2.68 -12.69 -15.76
C ILE A 25 -2.21 -13.16 -14.39
N HIS A 26 -1.67 -12.23 -13.62
CA HIS A 26 -1.27 -12.42 -12.23
C HIS A 26 -2.22 -11.67 -11.31
N LEU A 27 -2.92 -12.39 -10.44
CA LEU A 27 -3.86 -11.81 -9.48
C LEU A 27 -3.25 -11.75 -8.08
N HIS A 28 -3.24 -10.53 -7.53
CA HIS A 28 -2.82 -10.24 -6.17
C HIS A 28 -4.01 -9.74 -5.33
N THR A 29 -4.32 -10.42 -4.22
CA THR A 29 -5.31 -9.93 -3.25
C THR A 29 -4.86 -10.12 -1.81
N HIS A 30 -5.35 -9.23 -0.94
CA HIS A 30 -5.20 -9.37 0.50
C HIS A 30 -6.47 -10.01 1.07
N TYR A 31 -6.34 -10.67 2.23
CA TYR A 31 -7.42 -11.35 2.94
C TYR A 31 -8.21 -10.44 3.87
N THR A 32 -7.96 -9.12 3.84
CA THR A 32 -8.49 -8.15 4.81
C THR A 32 -10.02 -8.24 4.97
N SER A 33 -10.74 -8.42 3.86
CA SER A 33 -12.20 -8.55 3.82
C SER A 33 -12.73 -9.95 4.15
N GLY A 34 -11.86 -10.95 4.22
CA GLY A 34 -12.22 -12.37 4.30
C GLY A 34 -12.56 -13.03 2.96
N MET A 35 -12.65 -12.27 1.85
CA MET A 35 -13.07 -12.83 0.57
C MET A 35 -11.94 -13.46 -0.25
N GLY A 36 -10.67 -13.25 0.13
CA GLY A 36 -9.51 -13.53 -0.72
C GLY A 36 -9.45 -14.94 -1.32
N SER A 37 -9.71 -15.98 -0.52
CA SER A 37 -9.70 -17.37 -1.03
C SER A 37 -10.84 -17.63 -2.02
N MET A 38 -12.03 -17.10 -1.77
CA MET A 38 -13.16 -17.21 -2.70
C MET A 38 -12.88 -16.46 -4.01
N THR A 39 -12.24 -15.29 -3.90
CA THR A 39 -11.79 -14.48 -5.03
C THR A 39 -10.79 -15.24 -5.89
N TYR A 40 -9.83 -15.93 -5.28
CA TYR A 40 -8.87 -16.76 -6.00
C TYR A 40 -9.53 -17.96 -6.67
N LEU A 41 -10.40 -18.69 -5.97
CA LEU A 41 -11.09 -19.83 -6.57
C LEU A 41 -11.87 -19.41 -7.83
N LYS A 42 -12.61 -18.29 -7.75
CA LYS A 42 -13.31 -17.72 -8.91
C LYS A 42 -12.39 -17.24 -10.03
N ALA A 43 -11.24 -16.67 -9.70
CA ALA A 43 -10.25 -16.29 -10.71
C ALA A 43 -9.62 -17.53 -11.39
N ILE A 44 -9.36 -18.60 -10.63
CA ILE A 44 -8.83 -19.87 -11.15
C ILE A 44 -9.81 -20.50 -12.13
N GLU A 45 -11.10 -20.54 -11.79
CA GLU A 45 -12.19 -20.98 -12.67
C GLU A 45 -12.26 -20.15 -13.97
N ALA A 46 -12.00 -18.83 -13.88
CA ALA A 46 -11.99 -17.93 -15.03
C ALA A 46 -10.70 -17.99 -15.86
N GLY A 47 -9.70 -18.79 -15.46
CA GLY A 47 -8.46 -18.98 -16.21
C GLY A 47 -7.32 -18.02 -15.87
N VAL A 48 -7.26 -17.49 -14.65
CA VAL A 48 -6.08 -16.72 -14.17
C VAL A 48 -4.81 -17.58 -14.21
N ASP A 49 -3.66 -17.00 -14.54
CA ASP A 49 -2.44 -17.80 -14.75
C ASP A 49 -1.60 -17.91 -13.46
N ILE A 50 -1.56 -16.85 -12.65
CA ILE A 50 -0.74 -16.78 -11.43
C ILE A 50 -1.55 -16.10 -10.31
N ILE A 51 -1.42 -16.58 -9.07
CA ILE A 51 -1.98 -15.95 -7.88
C ILE A 51 -0.89 -15.74 -6.82
N ASP A 52 -1.00 -14.67 -6.05
CA ASP A 52 -0.11 -14.43 -4.91
C ASP A 52 -0.63 -15.06 -3.62
N THR A 53 0.20 -15.83 -2.92
CA THR A 53 -0.17 -16.49 -1.67
C THR A 53 0.88 -16.28 -0.60
N CYS A 54 0.53 -16.58 0.65
CA CYS A 54 1.48 -16.62 1.77
C CYS A 54 1.45 -18.00 2.45
N LEU A 55 2.51 -18.39 3.14
CA LEU A 55 2.48 -19.56 4.02
C LEU A 55 1.58 -19.27 5.24
N ALA A 56 0.86 -20.29 5.70
CA ALA A 56 -0.18 -20.16 6.71
C ALA A 56 0.21 -19.32 7.95
N PRO A 57 1.42 -19.44 8.54
CA PRO A 57 1.79 -18.67 9.75
C PRO A 57 1.76 -17.15 9.57
N TYR A 58 1.91 -16.65 8.35
CA TYR A 58 1.91 -15.22 8.01
C TYR A 58 0.81 -14.84 6.99
N ALA A 59 -0.09 -15.78 6.69
CA ALA A 59 -1.21 -15.57 5.79
C ALA A 59 -2.42 -14.94 6.50
N LEU A 60 -3.49 -14.69 5.73
CA LEU A 60 -4.76 -14.16 6.19
C LEU A 60 -4.62 -12.74 6.77
N ARG A 61 -5.59 -12.29 7.57
CA ARG A 61 -5.65 -10.90 8.07
C ARG A 61 -5.39 -9.88 6.95
N THR A 62 -4.42 -9.00 7.14
CA THR A 62 -3.99 -8.00 6.15
C THR A 62 -2.94 -8.54 5.17
N SER A 63 -2.59 -9.82 5.23
CA SER A 63 -1.73 -10.55 4.29
C SER A 63 -2.56 -11.20 3.17
N MET A 64 -1.97 -12.12 2.42
CA MET A 64 -2.60 -12.87 1.32
C MET A 64 -3.29 -14.15 1.83
N PRO A 65 -4.16 -14.79 1.02
CA PRO A 65 -4.63 -16.14 1.30
C PRO A 65 -3.47 -17.13 1.55
N ALA A 66 -3.71 -18.12 2.41
CA ALA A 66 -2.76 -19.20 2.67
C ALA A 66 -2.62 -20.10 1.44
N ILE A 67 -1.40 -20.50 1.10
CA ILE A 67 -1.10 -21.33 -0.08
C ILE A 67 -1.58 -22.78 0.09
N GLU A 68 -1.45 -23.33 1.30
CA GLU A 68 -1.72 -24.73 1.63
C GLU A 68 -3.14 -25.17 1.27
N PRO A 69 -4.21 -24.46 1.71
CA PRO A 69 -5.57 -24.85 1.33
C PRO A 69 -5.84 -24.69 -0.16
N ILE A 70 -5.15 -23.79 -0.87
CA ILE A 70 -5.33 -23.61 -2.31
C ILE A 70 -4.71 -24.78 -3.07
N VAL A 71 -3.47 -25.14 -2.74
CA VAL A 71 -2.79 -26.32 -3.32
C VAL A 71 -3.60 -27.58 -3.07
N ALA A 72 -4.07 -27.79 -1.83
CA ALA A 72 -4.92 -28.93 -1.49
C ALA A 72 -6.25 -28.93 -2.26
N ALA A 73 -6.89 -27.77 -2.44
CA ALA A 73 -8.16 -27.66 -3.16
C ALA A 73 -8.04 -27.91 -4.68
N LEU A 74 -6.88 -27.64 -5.26
CA LEU A 74 -6.64 -27.82 -6.70
C LEU A 74 -6.05 -29.19 -7.05
N GLN A 75 -5.63 -29.97 -6.05
CA GLN A 75 -5.00 -31.26 -6.24
C GLN A 75 -5.91 -32.21 -7.03
N GLY A 76 -5.38 -32.81 -8.10
CA GLY A 76 -6.11 -33.71 -8.99
C GLY A 76 -7.09 -33.03 -9.96
N SER A 77 -7.16 -31.70 -9.97
CA SER A 77 -7.96 -30.96 -10.96
C SER A 77 -7.14 -30.63 -12.22
N ASP A 78 -7.79 -30.13 -13.27
CA ASP A 78 -7.13 -29.57 -14.46
C ASP A 78 -6.27 -28.32 -14.15
N ARG A 79 -6.34 -27.83 -12.92
CA ARG A 79 -5.62 -26.66 -12.40
C ARG A 79 -4.69 -27.05 -11.25
N ASP A 80 -4.35 -28.33 -11.13
CA ASP A 80 -3.36 -28.80 -10.17
C ASP A 80 -2.05 -28.01 -10.32
N THR A 81 -1.53 -27.54 -9.20
CA THR A 81 -0.32 -26.72 -9.14
C THR A 81 0.96 -27.54 -9.30
N GLY A 82 0.91 -28.85 -9.06
CA GLY A 82 2.08 -29.73 -8.96
C GLY A 82 2.98 -29.46 -7.75
N ILE A 83 2.56 -28.58 -6.82
CA ILE A 83 3.33 -28.23 -5.63
C ILE A 83 3.18 -29.31 -4.57
N ASN A 84 4.30 -29.75 -4.00
CA ASN A 84 4.29 -30.74 -2.92
C ASN A 84 3.79 -30.10 -1.61
N LEU A 85 2.57 -30.46 -1.19
CA LEU A 85 1.95 -29.96 0.04
C LEU A 85 2.81 -30.23 1.29
N TYR A 86 3.48 -31.38 1.39
CA TYR A 86 4.33 -31.69 2.56
C TYR A 86 5.52 -30.75 2.68
N ARG A 87 6.08 -30.28 1.56
CA ARG A 87 7.14 -29.25 1.60
C ARG A 87 6.63 -27.92 2.13
N LEU A 88 5.39 -27.55 1.80
CA LEU A 88 4.77 -26.33 2.35
C LEU A 88 4.58 -26.44 3.86
N LEU A 89 4.15 -27.61 4.35
CA LEU A 89 4.01 -27.86 5.80
C LEU A 89 5.37 -27.74 6.52
N GLU A 90 6.45 -28.31 5.97
CA GLU A 90 7.80 -28.17 6.51
C GLU A 90 8.24 -26.69 6.58
N MET A 91 7.95 -25.91 5.54
CA MET A 91 8.27 -24.48 5.50
C MET A 91 7.45 -23.69 6.53
N SER A 92 6.16 -24.01 6.69
CA SER A 92 5.29 -23.38 7.69
C SER A 92 5.76 -23.68 9.11
N GLU A 93 6.14 -24.93 9.41
CA GLU A 93 6.74 -25.27 10.72
C GLU A 93 8.06 -24.53 10.99
N HIS A 94 8.88 -24.30 9.95
CA HIS A 94 10.09 -23.51 10.10
C HIS A 94 9.78 -22.06 10.48
N LEU A 95 8.77 -21.46 9.84
CA LEU A 95 8.34 -20.10 10.13
C LEU A 95 7.72 -19.98 11.55
N GLU A 96 6.95 -20.96 11.99
CA GLU A 96 6.42 -21.03 13.36
C GLU A 96 7.53 -21.04 14.42
N LYS A 97 8.67 -21.68 14.15
CA LYS A 97 9.84 -21.65 15.05
C LYS A 97 10.50 -20.27 15.12
N ILE A 98 10.37 -19.45 14.07
CA ILE A 98 10.94 -18.10 13.99
C ILE A 98 9.98 -17.07 14.59
N ALA A 99 8.67 -17.27 14.44
CA ALA A 99 7.62 -16.33 14.83
C ALA A 99 7.75 -15.75 16.26
N PRO A 100 8.14 -16.52 17.31
CA PRO A 100 8.33 -15.99 18.66
C PRO A 100 9.29 -14.79 18.73
N LYS A 101 10.33 -14.74 17.89
CA LYS A 101 11.28 -13.61 17.85
C LYS A 101 10.61 -12.28 17.50
N TYR A 102 9.52 -12.34 16.73
CA TYR A 102 8.79 -11.20 16.20
C TYR A 102 7.40 -11.05 16.83
N GLN A 103 7.11 -11.77 17.92
CA GLN A 103 5.79 -11.76 18.56
C GLN A 103 5.32 -10.35 18.92
N HIS A 104 6.25 -9.49 19.35
CA HIS A 104 5.99 -8.09 19.70
C HIS A 104 5.58 -7.20 18.51
N LEU A 105 5.73 -7.68 17.27
CA LEU A 105 5.31 -7.00 16.04
C LEU A 105 4.01 -7.57 15.45
N LEU A 106 3.45 -8.62 16.04
CA LEU A 106 2.22 -9.23 15.54
C LEU A 106 1.02 -8.31 15.76
N ALA A 107 0.10 -8.32 14.80
CA ALA A 107 -1.15 -7.57 14.90
C ALA A 107 -2.17 -8.30 15.81
N ASP A 108 -2.05 -8.10 17.12
CA ASP A 108 -2.83 -8.76 18.18
C ASP A 108 -4.01 -7.92 18.73
N GLN A 109 -4.23 -6.72 18.16
CA GLN A 109 -5.20 -5.74 18.65
C GLN A 109 -6.67 -6.18 18.57
N ARG A 110 -6.99 -7.18 17.73
CA ARG A 110 -8.36 -7.70 17.54
C ARG A 110 -8.35 -9.21 17.40
N LEU A 111 -9.33 -9.84 18.04
CA LEU A 111 -9.59 -11.27 17.89
C LEU A 111 -9.94 -11.64 16.45
N SER A 112 -10.81 -10.84 15.81
CA SER A 112 -11.21 -11.08 14.42
C SER A 112 -10.01 -11.08 13.49
N ILE A 113 -9.90 -12.12 12.65
CA ILE A 113 -8.89 -12.23 11.60
C ILE A 113 -9.21 -11.24 10.47
N ILE A 114 -10.49 -11.05 10.18
CA ILE A 114 -10.95 -10.17 9.09
C ILE A 114 -11.35 -8.79 9.64
N ASP A 115 -11.21 -7.76 8.81
CA ASP A 115 -11.76 -6.44 9.07
C ASP A 115 -13.05 -6.27 8.24
N ASN A 116 -14.21 -6.40 8.89
CA ASN A 116 -15.51 -6.22 8.23
C ASN A 116 -15.75 -4.77 7.79
N GLY A 117 -15.08 -3.79 8.41
CA GLY A 117 -15.19 -2.39 8.06
C GLY A 117 -14.65 -2.09 6.67
N VAL A 118 -13.65 -2.85 6.21
CA VAL A 118 -13.00 -2.63 4.91
C VAL A 118 -13.98 -2.70 3.74
N LEU A 119 -15.03 -3.51 3.88
CA LEU A 119 -16.10 -3.64 2.89
C LEU A 119 -16.92 -2.35 2.74
N ALA A 120 -17.03 -1.56 3.81
CA ALA A 120 -17.75 -0.30 3.80
C ALA A 120 -16.83 0.89 3.44
N HIS A 121 -15.69 1.05 4.14
CA HIS A 121 -14.86 2.25 4.02
C HIS A 121 -13.74 2.14 2.97
N GLN A 122 -13.42 0.94 2.47
CA GLN A 122 -12.38 0.69 1.46
C GLN A 122 -10.97 1.18 1.85
N ILE A 123 -10.69 1.24 3.16
CA ILE A 123 -9.41 1.73 3.70
C ILE A 123 -8.49 0.52 3.88
N PRO A 124 -7.31 0.48 3.26
CA PRO A 124 -6.38 -0.65 3.41
C PRO A 124 -6.00 -0.88 4.88
N GLY A 125 -5.88 -2.14 5.31
CA GLY A 125 -5.59 -2.46 6.72
C GLY A 125 -4.31 -1.81 7.28
N GLY A 126 -3.23 -1.77 6.50
CA GLY A 126 -1.98 -1.11 6.90
C GLY A 126 -2.10 0.41 7.06
N MET A 127 -3.07 1.04 6.39
CA MET A 127 -3.38 2.47 6.60
C MET A 127 -4.09 2.68 7.94
N ILE A 128 -4.98 1.76 8.34
CA ILE A 128 -5.75 1.85 9.59
C ILE A 128 -4.83 1.73 10.81
N SER A 129 -3.88 0.78 10.80
CA SER A 129 -2.93 0.61 11.90
C SER A 129 -2.11 1.88 12.15
N ASN A 130 -1.61 2.50 11.08
CA ASN A 130 -0.84 3.74 11.16
C ASN A 130 -1.70 4.91 11.64
N LEU A 131 -2.90 5.07 11.09
CA LEU A 131 -3.85 6.10 11.50
C LEU A 131 -4.22 5.97 12.99
N THR A 132 -4.44 4.75 13.47
CA THR A 132 -4.76 4.48 14.88
C THR A 132 -3.59 4.85 15.79
N GLY A 133 -2.36 4.57 15.37
CA GLY A 133 -1.14 5.00 16.09
C GLY A 133 -1.07 6.52 16.23
N GLN A 134 -1.25 7.26 15.13
CA GLN A 134 -1.26 8.73 15.14
C GLN A 134 -2.34 9.29 16.07
N LEU A 135 -3.55 8.73 16.03
CA LEU A 135 -4.66 9.22 16.88
C LEU A 135 -4.44 8.92 18.37
N LYS A 136 -3.73 7.85 18.71
CA LYS A 136 -3.31 7.59 20.11
C LYS A 136 -2.40 8.69 20.62
N GLU A 137 -1.38 9.04 19.85
CA GLU A 137 -0.43 10.11 20.20
C GLU A 137 -1.16 11.46 20.37
N MET A 138 -2.16 11.71 19.52
CA MET A 138 -2.96 12.94 19.56
C MET A 138 -4.11 12.91 20.58
N LYS A 139 -4.30 11.80 21.32
CA LYS A 139 -5.41 11.58 22.25
C LYS A 139 -6.80 11.81 21.60
N ALA A 140 -6.96 11.38 20.35
CA ALA A 140 -8.17 11.60 19.54
C ALA A 140 -8.76 10.30 18.97
N LEU A 141 -8.52 9.17 19.65
CA LEU A 141 -9.00 7.84 19.22
C LEU A 141 -10.52 7.73 19.15
N ASP A 142 -11.22 8.45 20.01
CA ASP A 142 -12.69 8.54 20.06
C ASP A 142 -13.29 9.05 18.76
N ARG A 143 -12.52 9.79 17.95
CA ARG A 143 -12.96 10.38 16.67
C ARG A 143 -12.73 9.48 15.45
N LEU A 144 -12.28 8.25 15.65
CA LEU A 144 -11.94 7.32 14.55
C LEU A 144 -13.10 7.11 13.56
N GLY A 145 -14.34 7.02 14.06
CA GLY A 145 -15.53 6.88 13.22
C GLY A 145 -15.80 8.10 12.32
N GLU A 146 -15.52 9.31 12.79
CA GLU A 146 -15.61 10.54 11.97
C GLU A 146 -14.55 10.52 10.88
N ILE A 147 -13.33 10.09 11.21
CA ILE A 147 -12.21 10.06 10.28
C ILE A 147 -12.46 9.07 9.14
N TYR A 148 -13.07 7.91 9.40
CA TYR A 148 -13.43 6.98 8.33
C TYR A 148 -14.40 7.59 7.31
N LYS A 149 -15.40 8.35 7.78
CA LYS A 149 -16.31 9.07 6.88
C LYS A 149 -15.58 10.15 6.10
N GLU A 150 -14.70 10.88 6.76
CA GLU A 150 -13.93 11.94 6.12
C GLU A 150 -12.89 11.41 5.11
N VAL A 151 -12.33 10.21 5.32
CA VAL A 151 -11.47 9.55 4.32
C VAL A 151 -12.24 9.27 3.03
N VAL A 152 -13.46 8.74 3.13
CA VAL A 152 -14.33 8.49 1.97
C VAL A 152 -14.64 9.80 1.24
N GLN A 153 -15.02 10.85 1.98
CA GLN A 153 -15.35 12.14 1.38
C GLN A 153 -14.11 12.82 0.78
N THR A 154 -12.97 12.82 1.46
CA THR A 154 -11.72 13.41 0.96
C THR A 154 -11.25 12.67 -0.30
N ARG A 155 -11.36 11.33 -0.34
CA ARG A 155 -11.05 10.55 -1.54
C ARG A 155 -11.94 10.94 -2.72
N LYS A 156 -13.25 11.14 -2.48
CA LYS A 156 -14.19 11.61 -3.50
C LYS A 156 -13.79 12.99 -4.03
N ASP A 157 -13.56 13.94 -3.11
CA ASP A 157 -13.19 15.31 -3.46
C ASP A 157 -11.89 15.37 -4.27
N MET A 158 -10.94 14.45 -4.00
CA MET A 158 -9.68 14.34 -4.73
C MET A 158 -9.76 13.48 -6.00
N GLY A 159 -10.94 13.21 -6.54
CA GLY A 159 -11.08 12.54 -7.84
C GLY A 159 -10.94 11.02 -7.80
N TYR A 160 -11.30 10.40 -6.67
CA TYR A 160 -11.30 8.94 -6.47
C TYR A 160 -9.95 8.22 -6.71
N PRO A 161 -8.80 8.73 -6.24
CA PRO A 161 -7.55 7.99 -6.36
C PRO A 161 -7.69 6.61 -5.67
N PRO A 162 -7.16 5.53 -6.25
CA PRO A 162 -7.02 4.26 -5.54
C PRO A 162 -6.22 4.50 -4.26
N LEU A 163 -6.67 4.00 -3.11
CA LEU A 163 -5.98 4.16 -1.84
C LEU A 163 -4.83 3.16 -1.74
N VAL A 164 -3.66 3.56 -2.23
CA VAL A 164 -2.40 2.79 -2.20
C VAL A 164 -1.29 3.78 -1.87
N THR A 165 -0.15 3.33 -1.35
CA THR A 165 0.98 4.24 -1.14
C THR A 165 1.35 4.90 -2.47
N PRO A 166 1.49 6.25 -2.53
CA PRO A 166 1.40 7.21 -1.42
C PRO A 166 0.01 7.82 -1.16
N SER A 167 -0.95 7.71 -2.09
CA SER A 167 -2.27 8.36 -2.00
C SER A 167 -3.06 7.97 -0.75
N SER A 168 -2.95 6.73 -0.27
CA SER A 168 -3.60 6.30 0.98
C SER A 168 -3.20 7.17 2.18
N GLN A 169 -1.92 7.45 2.33
CA GLN A 169 -1.38 8.28 3.42
C GLN A 169 -1.80 9.73 3.23
N ILE A 170 -1.75 10.25 2.00
CA ILE A 170 -2.15 11.63 1.68
C ILE A 170 -3.61 11.88 2.07
N ILE A 171 -4.51 11.00 1.63
CA ILE A 171 -5.94 11.09 1.94
C ILE A 171 -6.19 10.87 3.43
N GLY A 172 -5.53 9.90 4.05
CA GLY A 172 -5.64 9.61 5.48
C GLY A 172 -5.25 10.79 6.36
N SER A 173 -4.05 11.32 6.16
CA SER A 173 -3.55 12.45 6.93
C SER A 173 -4.39 13.71 6.69
N GLN A 174 -4.85 13.95 5.47
CA GLN A 174 -5.75 15.08 5.22
C GLN A 174 -7.11 14.91 5.90
N ALA A 175 -7.66 13.69 5.93
CA ALA A 175 -8.92 13.43 6.63
C ALA A 175 -8.80 13.70 8.14
N VAL A 176 -7.67 13.36 8.76
CA VAL A 176 -7.38 13.73 10.15
C VAL A 176 -7.38 15.24 10.34
N LEU A 177 -6.68 15.99 9.47
CA LEU A 177 -6.67 17.45 9.53
C LEU A 177 -8.07 18.05 9.37
N ASN A 178 -8.87 17.50 8.45
CA ASN A 178 -10.23 17.95 8.20
C ASN A 178 -11.15 17.73 9.41
N VAL A 179 -11.03 16.59 10.09
CA VAL A 179 -11.81 16.27 11.29
C VAL A 179 -11.38 17.15 12.47
N LEU A 180 -10.08 17.38 12.66
CA LEU A 180 -9.56 18.14 13.79
C LEU A 180 -9.75 19.66 13.65
N PHE A 181 -9.63 20.20 12.44
CA PHE A 181 -9.54 21.65 12.20
C PHE A 181 -10.59 22.20 11.24
N GLY A 182 -11.46 21.36 10.70
CA GLY A 182 -12.44 21.71 9.66
C GLY A 182 -11.92 21.43 8.24
N ARG A 183 -12.85 21.13 7.33
CA ARG A 183 -12.53 20.65 5.98
C ARG A 183 -11.71 21.68 5.20
N TYR A 184 -10.50 21.28 4.80
CA TYR A 184 -9.56 22.08 4.00
C TYR A 184 -9.23 23.46 4.61
N VAL A 185 -9.27 23.57 5.95
CA VAL A 185 -8.75 24.73 6.69
C VAL A 185 -7.23 24.63 6.81
N ARG A 186 -6.75 23.44 7.19
CA ARG A 186 -5.33 23.07 7.15
C ARG A 186 -5.13 22.01 6.08
N ILE A 187 -4.18 22.26 5.18
CA ILE A 187 -3.97 21.42 4.00
C ILE A 187 -2.51 20.97 3.98
N SER A 188 -2.28 19.66 3.93
CA SER A 188 -0.94 19.10 3.86
C SER A 188 -0.26 19.45 2.54
N ASN A 189 1.07 19.58 2.56
CA ASN A 189 1.82 19.82 1.32
C ASN A 189 1.65 18.68 0.33
N GLN A 190 1.54 17.43 0.80
CA GLN A 190 1.37 16.26 -0.05
C GLN A 190 -0.01 16.25 -0.73
N LEU A 191 -1.07 16.77 -0.09
CA LEU A 191 -2.35 16.96 -0.76
C LEU A 191 -2.25 18.05 -1.83
N LYS A 192 -1.54 19.15 -1.55
CA LYS A 192 -1.28 20.19 -2.56
C LYS A 192 -0.49 19.62 -3.74
N ASP A 193 0.50 18.76 -3.49
CA ASP A 193 1.26 18.08 -4.52
C ASP A 193 0.38 17.13 -5.37
N LEU A 194 -0.56 16.41 -4.75
CA LEU A 194 -1.58 15.61 -5.43
C LEU A 194 -2.44 16.47 -6.35
N VAL A 195 -2.98 17.57 -5.84
CA VAL A 195 -3.86 18.48 -6.59
C VAL A 195 -3.09 19.24 -7.68
N LEU A 196 -1.81 19.53 -7.45
CA LEU A 196 -0.91 20.11 -8.44
C LEU A 196 -0.57 19.11 -9.57
N GLY A 197 -0.91 17.82 -9.42
CA GLY A 197 -0.69 16.79 -10.44
C GLY A 197 0.67 16.09 -10.35
N LEU A 198 1.42 16.26 -9.25
CA LEU A 198 2.77 15.71 -9.11
C LEU A 198 2.81 14.20 -8.86
N TYR A 199 1.65 13.59 -8.62
CA TYR A 199 1.48 12.13 -8.57
C TYR A 199 0.78 11.58 -9.83
N GLY A 200 0.56 12.43 -10.83
CA GLY A 200 -0.17 12.09 -12.05
C GLY A 200 -1.63 12.52 -12.01
N ARG A 201 -2.44 11.94 -12.90
CA ARG A 201 -3.86 12.27 -13.06
C ARG A 201 -4.71 11.42 -12.14
N THR A 202 -5.68 12.04 -11.48
CA THR A 202 -6.73 11.34 -10.73
C THR A 202 -7.74 10.70 -11.70
N PRO A 203 -8.38 9.58 -11.33
CA PRO A 203 -9.37 8.92 -12.19
C PRO A 203 -10.54 9.82 -12.61
N VAL A 204 -10.96 10.71 -11.71
CA VAL A 204 -12.00 11.71 -11.95
C VAL A 204 -11.40 13.11 -11.76
N PRO A 205 -11.80 14.13 -12.54
CA PRO A 205 -11.36 15.49 -12.32
C PRO A 205 -11.70 16.00 -10.92
N ILE A 206 -10.78 16.75 -10.32
CA ILE A 206 -11.02 17.47 -9.06
C ILE A 206 -11.83 18.73 -9.38
N ASP A 207 -12.73 19.10 -8.48
CA ASP A 207 -13.50 20.34 -8.60
C ASP A 207 -12.56 21.57 -8.77
N PRO A 208 -12.79 22.45 -9.78
CA PRO A 208 -11.92 23.58 -10.04
C PRO A 208 -11.87 24.61 -8.90
N GLU A 209 -12.98 24.87 -8.22
CA GLU A 209 -13.02 25.81 -7.10
C GLU A 209 -12.22 25.27 -5.91
N LEU A 210 -12.37 23.97 -5.63
CA LEU A 210 -11.59 23.28 -4.61
C LEU A 210 -10.10 23.26 -4.96
N THR A 211 -9.76 23.04 -6.24
CA THR A 211 -8.38 23.09 -6.74
C THR A 211 -7.77 24.47 -6.47
N ALA A 212 -8.45 25.54 -6.86
CA ALA A 212 -8.01 26.91 -6.62
C ALA A 212 -7.85 27.21 -5.12
N LYS A 213 -8.79 26.74 -4.28
CA LYS A 213 -8.70 26.87 -2.82
C LYS A 213 -7.48 26.15 -2.25
N ILE A 214 -7.24 24.91 -2.67
CA ILE A 214 -6.15 24.06 -2.15
C ILE A 214 -4.78 24.61 -2.54
N LEU A 215 -4.63 25.03 -3.79
CA LEU A 215 -3.36 25.50 -4.33
C LEU A 215 -3.09 26.98 -4.04
N LYS A 216 -4.04 27.71 -3.42
CA LYS A 216 -3.87 29.13 -3.10
C LYS A 216 -2.55 29.39 -2.36
N ASN A 217 -1.74 30.29 -2.91
CA ASN A 217 -0.43 30.68 -2.39
C ASN A 217 0.56 29.49 -2.21
N TYR A 218 0.41 28.42 -2.99
CA TYR A 218 1.31 27.28 -2.89
C TYR A 218 2.64 27.55 -3.61
N LYS A 219 3.75 27.30 -2.91
CA LYS A 219 5.12 27.66 -3.38
C LYS A 219 5.52 26.99 -4.69
N ARG A 220 4.94 25.82 -5.00
CA ARG A 220 5.27 25.04 -6.21
C ARG A 220 4.39 25.40 -7.42
N GLY A 221 3.41 26.29 -7.25
CA GLY A 221 2.50 26.70 -8.31
C GLY A 221 1.04 26.55 -7.94
N GLN A 222 0.19 27.24 -8.70
CA GLN A 222 -1.28 27.26 -8.50
C GLN A 222 -2.05 26.58 -9.65
N THR A 223 -1.33 26.18 -10.71
CA THR A 223 -1.90 25.54 -11.90
C THR A 223 -1.45 24.09 -11.94
N PRO A 224 -2.37 23.12 -11.92
CA PRO A 224 -2.02 21.71 -12.05
C PRO A 224 -1.19 21.44 -13.31
N ILE A 225 -0.14 20.64 -13.17
CA ILE A 225 0.69 20.20 -14.29
C ILE A 225 -0.07 19.19 -15.15
N THR A 226 0.38 19.04 -16.40
CA THR A 226 -0.13 18.04 -17.33
C THR A 226 1.02 17.16 -17.81
N GLY A 227 0.74 15.88 -18.08
CA GLY A 227 1.77 14.92 -18.50
C GLY A 227 2.34 14.11 -17.34
N ARG A 228 3.52 13.52 -17.54
CA ARG A 228 4.18 12.68 -16.53
C ARG A 228 4.99 13.59 -15.59
N PRO A 229 4.77 13.55 -14.26
CA PRO A 229 5.44 14.47 -13.33
C PRO A 229 6.97 14.49 -13.43
N ALA A 230 7.57 13.32 -13.71
CA ALA A 230 9.01 13.18 -13.86
C ALA A 230 9.58 13.82 -15.15
N ASP A 231 8.75 14.32 -16.07
CA ASP A 231 9.21 15.16 -17.19
C ASP A 231 9.63 16.56 -16.71
N HIS A 232 9.22 16.95 -15.50
CA HIS A 232 9.57 18.22 -14.86
C HIS A 232 10.75 18.12 -13.88
N LEU A 233 11.37 16.94 -13.76
CA LEU A 233 12.50 16.71 -12.87
C LEU A 233 13.80 16.56 -13.68
N PRO A 234 14.86 17.33 -13.36
CA PRO A 234 16.16 17.09 -13.97
C PRO A 234 16.77 15.77 -13.48
N PRO A 235 17.70 15.15 -14.22
CA PRO A 235 18.47 14.01 -13.70
C PRO A 235 19.28 14.39 -12.45
N GLU A 236 19.18 13.59 -11.38
CA GLU A 236 19.76 13.93 -10.06
C GLU A 236 21.00 13.10 -9.68
N MET A 237 21.34 12.05 -10.46
CA MET A 237 22.40 11.08 -10.09
C MET A 237 23.78 11.73 -9.89
N GLU A 238 24.19 12.63 -10.77
CA GLU A 238 25.52 13.25 -10.69
C GLU A 238 25.62 14.24 -9.53
N GLU A 239 24.54 14.95 -9.23
CA GLU A 239 24.50 15.84 -8.06
C GLU A 239 24.44 15.04 -6.75
N ALA A 240 23.71 13.92 -6.74
CA ALA A 240 23.67 13.01 -5.60
C ALA A 240 25.07 12.45 -5.28
N LYS A 241 25.81 11.99 -6.29
CA LYS A 241 27.21 11.51 -6.13
C LYS A 241 28.11 12.57 -5.50
N LYS A 242 28.03 13.81 -5.99
CA LYS A 242 28.81 14.93 -5.44
C LYS A 242 28.43 15.24 -3.99
N THR A 243 27.13 15.16 -3.67
CA THR A 243 26.62 15.51 -2.35
C THR A 243 27.00 14.47 -1.30
N ILE A 244 26.84 13.18 -1.60
CA ILE A 244 27.19 12.11 -0.65
C ILE A 244 28.70 11.87 -0.56
N GLY A 245 29.44 12.16 -1.64
CA GLY A 245 30.90 11.99 -1.70
C GLY A 245 31.32 10.55 -1.37
N ASP A 246 32.42 10.42 -0.63
CA ASP A 246 33.05 9.13 -0.29
C ASP A 246 32.25 8.28 0.71
N LEU A 247 31.11 8.77 1.20
CA LEU A 247 30.24 8.00 2.09
C LEU A 247 29.51 6.89 1.33
N ALA A 248 29.12 7.11 0.08
CA ALA A 248 28.62 6.05 -0.80
C ALA A 248 29.82 5.31 -1.42
N ARG A 249 29.97 4.02 -1.13
CA ARG A 249 31.06 3.20 -1.68
C ARG A 249 30.59 2.26 -2.78
N THR A 250 29.28 2.07 -2.93
CA THR A 250 28.66 1.27 -3.98
C THR A 250 27.45 1.99 -4.58
N ASP A 251 26.97 1.50 -5.72
CA ASP A 251 25.74 2.02 -6.34
C ASP A 251 24.53 1.82 -5.43
N GLU A 252 24.48 0.74 -4.63
CA GLU A 252 23.40 0.50 -3.68
C GLU A 252 23.40 1.52 -2.52
N ASP A 253 24.58 1.92 -2.05
CA ASP A 253 24.68 2.98 -1.03
C ASP A 253 24.14 4.32 -1.59
N LEU A 254 24.55 4.66 -2.82
CA LEU A 254 24.11 5.87 -3.51
C LEU A 254 22.59 5.85 -3.76
N LEU A 255 22.06 4.76 -4.34
CA LEU A 255 20.62 4.63 -4.61
C LEU A 255 19.81 4.62 -3.33
N GLY A 256 20.29 3.93 -2.29
CA GLY A 256 19.67 3.99 -0.98
C GLY A 256 19.61 5.41 -0.45
N TRP A 257 20.73 6.15 -0.54
CA TRP A 257 20.77 7.56 -0.09
C TRP A 257 19.86 8.46 -0.92
N ILE A 258 19.79 8.29 -2.24
CA ILE A 258 18.85 9.03 -3.10
C ILE A 258 17.40 8.83 -2.63
N LEU A 259 17.03 7.60 -2.23
CA LEU A 259 15.69 7.30 -1.73
C LEU A 259 15.45 7.82 -0.31
N PHE A 260 16.46 7.72 0.57
CA PHE A 260 16.33 8.03 2.00
C PHE A 260 17.58 8.74 2.57
N PRO A 261 17.86 10.01 2.19
CA PRO A 261 19.16 10.64 2.44
C PRO A 261 19.60 10.61 3.90
N GLN A 262 18.73 11.07 4.82
CA GLN A 262 19.05 11.16 6.25
C GLN A 262 19.22 9.78 6.90
N THR A 263 18.34 8.84 6.57
CA THR A 263 18.39 7.47 7.12
C THR A 263 19.64 6.74 6.64
N MET A 264 19.96 6.88 5.35
CA MET A 264 21.11 6.21 4.76
C MET A 264 22.42 6.86 5.14
N GLU A 265 22.49 8.18 5.33
CA GLU A 265 23.70 8.81 5.84
C GLU A 265 24.08 8.22 7.22
N LYS A 266 23.12 8.16 8.14
CA LYS A 266 23.32 7.54 9.46
C LYS A 266 23.71 6.06 9.36
N TYR A 267 23.04 5.31 8.49
CA TYR A 267 23.33 3.89 8.29
C TYR A 267 24.72 3.65 7.72
N LEU A 268 25.14 4.41 6.70
CA LEU A 268 26.42 4.25 6.01
C LEU A 268 27.58 4.63 6.93
N ARG A 269 27.44 5.68 7.75
CA ARG A 269 28.45 6.04 8.75
C ARG A 269 28.68 4.91 9.75
N ALA A 270 27.60 4.28 10.23
CA ALA A 270 27.68 3.12 11.11
C ALA A 270 28.28 1.89 10.40
N LYS A 271 27.80 1.57 9.19
CA LYS A 271 28.27 0.44 8.36
C LYS A 271 29.78 0.52 8.10
N TYR A 272 30.30 1.73 7.87
CA TYR A 272 31.71 1.96 7.53
C TYR A 272 32.58 2.39 8.71
N GLY A 273 32.06 2.33 9.93
CA GLY A 273 32.83 2.63 11.14
C GLY A 273 33.32 4.08 11.23
N ILE A 274 32.65 5.02 10.55
CA ILE A 274 33.02 6.45 10.57
C ILE A 274 32.73 7.07 11.94
N ASP A 275 31.68 6.59 12.61
CA ASP A 275 31.24 7.08 13.92
C ASP A 275 31.64 6.14 15.08
N ALA A 276 32.52 5.16 14.86
CA ALA A 276 32.99 4.29 15.95
C ALA A 276 34.00 5.06 16.83
N PRO A 277 33.88 5.03 18.17
CA PRO A 277 34.93 5.60 19.02
C PRO A 277 36.25 4.86 18.78
N ALA A 278 37.32 5.63 18.62
CA ALA A 278 38.69 5.15 18.45
C ALA A 278 39.18 4.34 19.65
#